data_AF-A0A8J3ETV4-F1
#
_entry.id   AF-A0A8J3ETV4-F1
#
_cell.length_a   1.000
_cell.length_b   1.000
_cell.length_c   1.000
_cell.angle_alpha   90.00
_cell.angle_beta   90.00
_cell.angle_gamma   90.00
#
_symmetry.space_group_name_H-M   'P 1'
#
loop_
_entity.id
_entity.type
_entity.pdbx_description
1 polymer ?
#
loop_
_entity_poly.entity_id
_entity_poly.type
_entity_poly.pdbx_seq_one_letter_code
_entity_poly.pdbx_strand_id
1 'polypeptide(L)'
;MGCREDDCDRTTYARGWCAMHYKRWLRTGSPIRGERLSICSVEGCHGEAKTRGWCHAHYQRWRATGDVQAHVPVRRAGRCSVDGCDRQRYARGLCNTHYRRLLNTGDAKPDQPIRIVTGQGSSTTATGWFPWRPTSVG
;
A
#
# COMPACT_ATOMS: atom_id res chain seq x y z
N MET A 1 14.44 -21.69 24.70
CA MET A 1 13.66 -20.44 24.87
C MET A 1 12.46 -20.51 23.94
N GLY A 2 11.25 -20.32 24.49
CA GLY A 2 9.99 -20.37 23.74
C GLY A 2 9.73 -19.09 22.97
N CYS A 3 8.87 -19.16 21.95
CA CYS A 3 8.48 -18.01 21.16
C CYS A 3 7.83 -16.92 22.04
N ARG A 4 8.08 -15.66 21.74
CA ARG A 4 7.51 -14.49 22.42
C ARG A 4 5.98 -14.35 22.27
N GLU A 5 5.35 -15.10 21.37
CA GLU A 5 3.90 -14.99 21.17
C GLU A 5 3.22 -15.94 22.15
N ASP A 6 2.24 -15.44 22.92
CA ASP A 6 1.63 -16.16 24.04
C ASP A 6 0.95 -17.48 23.66
N ASP A 7 0.53 -17.62 22.39
CA ASP A 7 -0.06 -18.83 21.82
C ASP A 7 0.91 -19.52 20.83
N CYS A 8 2.16 -19.74 21.25
CA CYS A 8 3.14 -20.44 20.43
C CYS A 8 4.28 -21.12 21.21
N ASP A 9 4.23 -22.45 21.30
CA ASP A 9 5.24 -23.24 22.01
C ASP A 9 6.50 -23.59 21.19
N ARG A 10 6.63 -23.03 19.98
CA ARG A 10 7.80 -23.32 19.13
C ARG A 10 9.05 -22.63 19.66
N THR A 11 10.20 -23.28 19.49
CA THR A 11 11.50 -22.72 19.87
C THR A 11 11.84 -21.45 19.09
N THR A 12 12.48 -20.49 19.77
CA THR A 12 12.99 -19.26 19.16
C THR A 12 14.05 -19.54 18.11
N TYR A 13 13.96 -18.83 16.99
CA TYR A 13 14.97 -18.79 15.93
C TYR A 13 15.75 -17.48 15.96
N ALA A 14 15.06 -16.33 15.92
CA ALA A 14 15.69 -15.01 15.93
C ALA A 14 14.75 -13.96 16.54
N ARG A 15 15.32 -12.95 17.22
CA ARG A 15 14.59 -11.83 17.87
C ARG A 15 13.46 -12.28 18.82
N GLY A 16 13.63 -13.43 19.48
CA GLY A 16 12.62 -13.99 20.39
C GLY A 16 11.43 -14.66 19.70
N TRP A 17 11.46 -14.84 18.37
CA TRP A 17 10.39 -15.48 17.61
C TRP A 17 10.82 -16.80 16.98
N CYS A 18 9.91 -17.75 16.85
CA CYS A 18 10.12 -18.95 16.04
C CYS A 18 10.33 -18.60 14.55
N ALA A 19 10.89 -19.53 13.77
CA ALA A 19 11.24 -19.27 12.37
C ALA A 19 10.05 -18.77 11.52
N MET A 20 8.83 -19.23 11.81
CA MET A 20 7.62 -18.77 11.13
C MET A 20 7.23 -17.33 11.51
N HIS A 21 7.26 -16.99 12.80
CA HIS A 21 6.93 -15.65 13.29
C HIS A 21 7.97 -14.65 12.81
N TYR A 22 9.25 -15.03 12.83
CA TYR A 22 10.33 -14.23 12.27
C TYR A 22 10.18 -14.01 10.76
N LYS A 23 9.89 -15.06 9.96
CA LYS A 23 9.62 -14.92 8.51
C LYS A 23 8.38 -14.09 8.21
N ARG A 24 7.35 -14.11 9.06
CA ARG A 24 6.16 -13.25 8.90
C ARG A 24 6.52 -11.80 9.16
N TRP A 25 7.14 -11.52 10.30
CA TRP A 25 7.65 -10.18 10.63
C TRP A 25 8.58 -9.64 9.54
N LEU A 26 9.43 -10.48 8.95
CA LEU A 26 10.30 -10.12 7.83
C LEU A 26 9.54 -9.65 6.57
N ARG A 27 8.27 -10.01 6.40
CA ARG A 27 7.45 -9.63 5.25
C ARG A 27 6.49 -8.49 5.57
N THR A 28 5.80 -8.59 6.71
CA THR A 28 4.66 -7.73 7.04
C THR A 28 4.94 -6.78 8.20
N GLY A 29 6.06 -6.95 8.90
CA GLY A 29 6.45 -6.19 10.10
C GLY A 29 5.64 -6.50 11.36
N SER A 30 4.72 -7.47 11.29
CA SER A 30 4.05 -8.07 12.45
C SER A 30 4.25 -9.60 12.44
N PRO A 31 4.53 -10.23 13.60
CA PRO A 31 4.55 -11.68 13.73
C PRO A 31 3.13 -12.27 13.70
N ILE A 32 2.09 -11.48 13.92
CA ILE A 32 0.69 -11.92 14.02
C ILE A 32 0.04 -11.95 12.63
N ARG A 33 -0.87 -12.90 12.42
CA ARG A 33 -1.62 -13.00 11.16
C ARG A 33 -2.77 -11.99 11.20
N GLY A 34 -2.92 -11.22 10.12
CA GLY A 34 -4.08 -10.32 9.95
C GLY A 34 -3.95 -8.98 10.66
N GLU A 35 -2.90 -8.76 11.45
CA GLU A 35 -2.64 -7.46 12.05
C GLU A 35 -2.18 -6.46 10.98
N ARG A 36 -3.08 -5.53 10.65
CA ARG A 36 -2.82 -4.44 9.71
C ARG A 36 -2.84 -3.13 10.49
N LEU A 37 -1.66 -2.64 10.85
CA LEU A 37 -1.52 -1.29 11.38
C LEU A 37 -1.96 -0.30 10.28
N SER A 38 -2.94 0.54 10.59
CA SER A 38 -3.49 1.56 9.68
C SER A 38 -2.71 2.88 9.77
N ILE A 39 -2.06 3.13 10.90
CA ILE A 39 -1.29 4.35 11.19
C ILE A 39 0.19 3.99 11.33
N CYS A 40 1.07 4.90 10.93
CA CYS A 40 2.51 4.77 11.08
C CYS A 40 2.89 4.67 12.57
N SER A 41 3.70 3.67 12.92
CA SER A 41 4.20 3.42 14.28
C SER A 41 5.36 4.33 14.71
N VAL A 42 5.78 5.25 13.84
CA VAL A 42 6.83 6.23 14.16
C VAL A 42 6.20 7.38 14.91
N GLU A 43 6.70 7.68 16.10
CA GLU A 43 6.19 8.78 16.93
C GLU A 43 6.16 10.10 16.17
N GLY A 44 5.06 10.86 16.32
CA GLY A 44 4.82 12.10 15.58
C GLY A 44 4.44 11.93 14.10
N CYS A 45 4.42 10.71 13.56
CA CYS A 45 4.01 10.46 12.18
C CYS A 45 2.54 10.01 12.07
N HIS A 46 1.69 10.89 11.55
CA HIS A 46 0.28 10.60 11.29
C HIS A 46 0.02 10.11 9.86
N GLY A 47 1.01 9.46 9.26
CA GLY A 47 0.88 8.89 7.91
C GLY A 47 0.18 7.54 7.95
N GLU A 48 -0.55 7.19 6.90
CA GLU A 48 -1.12 5.85 6.76
C GLU A 48 -0.02 4.81 6.62
N ALA A 49 -0.06 3.78 7.46
CA ALA A 49 0.84 2.65 7.33
C ALA A 49 0.45 1.81 6.10
N LYS A 50 1.42 1.55 5.24
CA LYS A 50 1.24 0.73 4.03
C LYS A 50 1.77 -0.68 4.23
N THR A 51 2.90 -0.82 4.91
CA THR A 51 3.51 -2.11 5.23
C THR A 51 4.36 -1.96 6.48
N ARG A 52 4.49 -3.04 7.27
CA ARG A 52 5.33 -3.08 8.48
C ARG A 52 4.99 -2.05 9.55
N GLY A 53 3.75 -1.57 9.57
CA GLY A 53 3.35 -0.49 10.45
C GLY A 53 3.93 0.87 10.11
N TRP A 54 4.53 1.03 8.92
CA TRP A 54 5.13 2.30 8.51
C TRP A 54 4.45 2.89 7.30
N CYS A 55 4.44 4.22 7.24
CA CYS A 55 4.06 4.93 6.03
C CYS A 55 5.07 4.65 4.90
N HIS A 56 4.67 4.94 3.66
CA HIS A 56 5.52 4.67 2.49
C HIS A 56 6.91 5.32 2.64
N ALA A 57 6.99 6.55 3.17
CA ALA A 57 8.27 7.24 3.35
C ALA A 57 9.20 6.53 4.36
N HIS A 58 8.71 6.18 5.55
CA HIS A 58 9.51 5.46 6.55
C HIS A 58 9.91 4.06 6.07
N TYR A 59 9.03 3.38 5.35
CA TYR A 59 9.37 2.10 4.73
C TYR A 59 10.50 2.24 3.69
N GLN A 60 10.49 3.29 2.85
CA GLN A 60 11.56 3.51 1.87
C GLN A 60 12.91 3.83 2.56
N ARG A 61 12.92 4.62 3.63
CA ARG A 61 14.14 4.90 4.42
C ARG A 61 14.72 3.63 5.02
N TRP A 62 13.87 2.82 5.65
CA TRP A 62 14.27 1.55 6.21
C TRP A 62 14.78 0.58 5.14
N ARG A 63 14.14 0.53 3.97
CA ARG A 63 14.61 -0.33 2.87
C ARG A 63 15.97 0.11 2.33
N ALA A 64 16.29 1.39 2.37
CA ALA A 64 17.55 1.93 1.87
C ALA A 64 18.71 1.79 2.89
N THR A 65 18.43 1.95 4.18
CA THR A 65 19.47 2.11 5.21
C THR A 65 19.37 1.13 6.39
N GLY A 66 18.25 0.43 6.52
CA GLY A 66 17.92 -0.38 7.70
C GLY A 66 17.33 0.42 8.87
N ASP A 67 17.31 1.76 8.79
CA ASP A 67 16.74 2.65 9.80
C ASP A 67 15.58 3.47 9.19
N VAL A 68 14.50 3.63 9.96
CA VAL A 68 13.35 4.48 9.59
C VAL A 68 13.67 5.97 9.69
N GLN A 69 14.73 6.33 10.43
CA GLN A 69 15.13 7.71 10.72
C GLN A 69 13.97 8.52 11.29
N ALA A 70 13.45 8.09 12.45
CA ALA A 70 12.28 8.69 13.10
C ALA A 70 12.45 10.19 13.39
N HIS A 71 13.68 10.63 13.67
CA HIS A 71 14.01 12.03 13.92
C HIS A 71 13.89 12.93 12.68
N VAL A 72 13.90 12.36 11.47
CA VAL A 72 13.78 13.13 10.23
C VAL A 72 12.30 13.24 9.86
N PRO A 73 11.68 14.42 9.86
CA PRO A 73 10.26 14.55 9.55
C PRO A 73 9.96 14.09 8.12
N VAL A 74 8.85 13.38 7.93
CA VAL A 74 8.34 13.04 6.61
C VAL A 74 7.62 14.25 6.04
N ARG A 75 8.19 14.89 5.01
CA ARG A 75 7.50 15.95 4.27
C ARG A 75 6.46 15.34 3.33
N ARG A 76 5.20 15.76 3.45
CA ARG A 76 4.18 15.41 2.46
C ARG A 76 4.51 16.11 1.14
N ALA A 77 4.48 15.38 0.04
CA ALA A 77 4.69 15.97 -1.29
C ALA A 77 3.63 17.06 -1.54
N GLY A 78 3.94 18.13 -2.28
CA GLY A 78 2.94 19.14 -2.64
C GLY A 78 1.93 18.64 -3.70
N ARG A 79 1.06 19.53 -4.19
CA ARG A 79 0.22 19.33 -5.39
C ARG A 79 0.98 19.58 -6.68
N CYS A 80 0.64 18.90 -7.78
CA CYS A 80 1.27 19.08 -9.09
C CYS A 80 1.43 20.58 -9.46
N SER A 81 2.55 20.96 -10.07
CA SER A 81 2.77 22.33 -10.56
C SER A 81 1.97 22.70 -11.82
N VAL A 82 1.23 21.75 -12.39
CA VAL A 82 0.41 22.01 -13.59
C VAL A 82 -0.89 22.62 -13.12
N ASP A 83 -1.27 23.74 -13.70
CA ASP A 83 -2.48 24.45 -13.36
C ASP A 83 -3.72 23.55 -13.54
N GLY A 84 -4.67 23.65 -12.62
CA GLY A 84 -5.85 22.77 -12.60
C GLY A 84 -5.59 21.30 -12.23
N CYS A 85 -4.39 20.90 -11.78
CA CYS A 85 -4.09 19.52 -11.38
C CYS A 85 -3.89 19.34 -9.86
N ASP A 86 -4.89 18.77 -9.19
CA ASP A 86 -4.87 18.54 -7.75
C ASP A 86 -4.14 17.26 -7.29
N ARG A 87 -3.55 16.50 -8.22
CA ARG A 87 -2.85 15.25 -7.89
C ARG A 87 -1.54 15.53 -7.15
N GLN A 88 -1.14 14.63 -6.26
CA GLN A 88 0.13 14.73 -5.52
C GLN A 88 1.34 14.76 -6.47
N ARG A 89 2.35 15.57 -6.15
CA ARG A 89 3.66 15.54 -6.83
C ARG A 89 4.32 14.19 -6.62
N TYR A 90 4.90 13.68 -7.70
CA TYR A 90 5.71 12.46 -7.73
C TYR A 90 7.19 12.81 -7.90
N ALA A 91 7.54 13.57 -8.94
CA ALA A 91 8.92 13.96 -9.25
C ALA A 91 8.95 15.27 -10.06
N ARG A 92 10.05 16.04 -9.95
CA ARG A 92 10.26 17.32 -10.67
C ARG A 92 9.08 18.30 -10.57
N GLY A 93 8.40 18.35 -9.42
CA GLY A 93 7.24 19.23 -9.25
C GLY A 93 5.95 18.72 -9.89
N LEU A 94 5.96 17.60 -10.60
CA LEU A 94 4.84 17.08 -11.39
C LEU A 94 4.22 15.83 -10.75
N CYS A 95 2.92 15.60 -10.97
CA CYS A 95 2.29 14.32 -10.64
C CYS A 95 2.83 13.19 -11.54
N ASN A 96 2.58 11.93 -11.16
CA ASN A 96 3.13 10.78 -11.91
C ASN A 96 2.75 10.81 -13.40
N THR A 97 1.51 11.20 -13.74
CA THR A 97 1.06 11.27 -15.13
C THR A 97 1.76 12.37 -15.93
N HIS A 98 1.84 13.60 -15.40
CA HIS A 98 2.55 14.70 -16.06
C HIS A 98 4.05 14.44 -16.15
N TYR A 99 4.64 13.83 -15.13
CA TYR A 99 6.03 13.41 -15.17
C TYR A 99 6.27 12.37 -16.27
N ARG A 100 5.37 11.39 -16.44
CA ARG A 100 5.45 10.41 -17.52
C ARG A 100 5.26 11.02 -18.92
N ARG A 101 4.36 11.98 -19.09
CA ARG A 101 4.20 12.71 -20.36
C ARG A 101 5.48 13.48 -20.70
N LEU A 102 6.06 14.15 -19.71
CA LEU A 102 7.34 14.85 -19.86
C LEU A 102 8.45 13.89 -20.30
N LEU A 103 8.58 12.73 -19.65
CA LEU A 103 9.59 11.73 -20.04
C LEU A 103 9.38 11.16 -21.45
N ASN A 104 8.13 10.95 -21.85
CA ASN A 104 7.81 10.31 -23.12
C ASN A 104 7.80 11.26 -24.32
N THR A 105 7.41 12.52 -24.09
CA THR A 105 7.12 13.48 -25.18
C THR A 105 7.91 14.79 -25.06
N GLY A 106 8.69 14.98 -23.99
CA GLY A 106 9.40 16.22 -23.72
C GLY A 106 8.53 17.32 -23.11
N ASP A 107 7.21 17.13 -23.02
CA ASP A 107 6.26 18.09 -22.46
C ASP A 107 5.29 17.39 -21.47
N ALA A 108 5.00 18.06 -20.36
CA ALA A 108 3.99 17.61 -19.39
C ALA A 108 2.56 17.70 -19.95
N LYS A 109 2.35 18.46 -21.04
CA LYS A 109 1.08 18.77 -21.69
C LYS A 109 0.04 19.28 -20.70
N PRO A 110 0.22 20.50 -20.15
CA PRO A 110 -0.67 21.06 -19.14
C PRO A 110 -2.12 21.18 -19.64
N ASP A 111 -2.30 21.46 -20.93
CA ASP A 111 -3.61 21.66 -21.55
C ASP A 111 -4.37 20.35 -21.83
N GLN A 112 -3.69 19.21 -21.79
CA GLN A 112 -4.36 17.92 -21.99
C GLN A 112 -4.87 17.39 -20.64
N PRO A 113 -6.19 17.38 -20.38
CA PRO A 113 -6.69 16.92 -19.11
C PRO A 113 -6.29 15.46 -18.88
N ILE A 114 -5.91 15.14 -17.64
CA ILE A 114 -5.70 13.75 -17.25
C ILE A 114 -7.08 13.12 -17.11
N ARG A 115 -7.38 12.12 -17.95
CA ARG A 115 -8.61 11.31 -17.87
C ARG A 115 -8.87 10.90 -16.43
N ILE A 116 -9.98 11.34 -15.88
CA ILE A 116 -10.45 10.94 -14.55
C ILE A 116 -11.25 9.66 -14.78
N VAL A 117 -10.73 8.52 -14.32
CA VAL A 117 -11.50 7.28 -14.31
C VAL A 117 -12.40 7.36 -13.07
N THR A 118 -13.63 7.83 -13.24
CA THR A 118 -14.67 7.66 -12.23
C THR A 118 -15.05 6.18 -12.25
N GLY A 119 -14.81 5.50 -11.13
CA GLY A 119 -15.10 4.07 -10.99
C GLY A 119 -16.60 3.81 -10.96
N GLN A 120 -17.26 3.79 -12.12
CA GLN A 120 -18.46 2.98 -12.33
C GLN A 120 -18.01 1.71 -13.04
N GLY A 121 -17.44 0.78 -12.26
CA GLY A 121 -17.18 -0.57 -12.75
C GLY A 121 -18.53 -1.26 -12.98
N SER A 122 -18.87 -1.52 -14.24
CA SER A 122 -19.94 -2.47 -14.56
C SER A 122 -19.55 -3.85 -14.02
N SER A 123 -20.32 -4.35 -13.05
CA SER A 123 -20.24 -5.75 -12.62
C SER A 123 -20.68 -6.64 -13.77
N THR A 124 -19.74 -7.14 -14.55
CA THR A 124 -19.98 -8.30 -15.40
C THR A 124 -20.19 -9.50 -14.48
N THR A 125 -21.30 -10.21 -14.69
CA THR A 125 -21.65 -11.59 -14.30
C THR A 125 -22.93 -11.66 -13.46
N ALA A 126 -24.06 -11.73 -14.18
CA ALA A 126 -25.19 -12.54 -13.74
C ALA A 126 -25.56 -13.45 -14.92
N THR A 127 -24.68 -14.40 -15.24
CA THR A 127 -25.13 -15.60 -15.95
C THR A 127 -26.09 -16.29 -14.99
N GLY A 128 -27.39 -16.09 -15.21
CA GLY A 128 -28.44 -16.75 -14.46
C GLY A 128 -28.27 -18.25 -14.57
N TRP A 129 -27.79 -18.87 -13.49
CA TRP A 129 -27.96 -20.30 -13.25
C TRP A 129 -29.44 -20.53 -12.98
N PHE A 130 -30.18 -20.99 -13.98
CA PHE A 130 -31.50 -21.57 -13.80
C PHE A 130 -31.34 -23.07 -13.53
N PRO A 131 -31.52 -23.55 -12.28
CA PRO A 131 -31.64 -24.98 -12.04
C PRO A 131 -33.02 -25.47 -12.51
N TRP A 132 -32.99 -26.40 -13.47
CA TRP A 132 -33.95 -27.48 -13.77
C TRP A 132 -35.46 -27.23 -13.59
N ARG A 133 -36.21 -27.29 -14.71
CA ARG A 133 -37.67 -27.47 -14.73
C ARG A 133 -37.99 -28.96 -14.77
N PRO A 134 -38.77 -29.54 -13.84
CA PRO A 134 -39.36 -30.86 -14.06
C PRO A 134 -40.53 -30.75 -15.05
N THR A 135 -40.50 -31.59 -16.08
CA THR A 135 -41.64 -31.91 -16.93
C THR A 135 -42.64 -32.77 -16.16
N SER A 136 -43.88 -32.31 -16.01
CA SER A 136 -45.00 -33.16 -15.60
C SER A 136 -46.03 -33.22 -16.73
N VAL A 137 -46.23 -34.45 -17.18
CA VAL A 137 -47.19 -34.91 -18.19
C VAL A 137 -48.58 -34.90 -17.58
N GLY A 138 -49.59 -34.51 -18.38
CA GLY A 138 -51.01 -34.59 -18.06
C GLY A 138 -51.80 -34.38 -19.34
#